data_AF-A0A9D6Z6R5-F1
#
_entry.id   AF-A0A9D6Z6R5-F1
#
_cell.length_a   1.000
_cell.length_b   1.000
_cell.length_c   1.000
_cell.angle_alpha   90.00
_cell.angle_beta   90.00
_cell.angle_gamma   90.00
#
_symmetry.space_group_name_H-M   'P 1'
#
loop_
_entity.id
_entity.type
_entity.pdbx_description
1 polymer ?
#
loop_
_entity_poly.entity_id
_entity_poly.type
_entity_poly.pdbx_seq_one_letter_code
_entity_poly.pdbx_strand_id
1 'polypeptide(L)'
;MWMTREEISATLGIVPNSVRGKVQKGQIERKVEDGKNLYRIVSAVPKRGISPEEHEPAPVETGPAPQEESRPTSPEPTPVLTAPRIERAPEVVPAFRPVERRPEPEPKRQPTEKGAFNPKQVLLDLLASMKVGRSIDAIEKGDEIDLATGEISRDLDAKISMRKHRQLKEIEDALERIKLGEYGECEDCGEPIPEQRLRLFPAARLCVRCQEELDQYEKLRESQGVRGGTWREEPSEGTYVRTFED
;
A
#
# COMPACT_ATOMS: atom_id res chain seq x y z
N MET A 1 -11.45 -15.22 -30.25
CA MET A 1 -12.89 -15.02 -30.50
C MET A 1 -13.32 -13.75 -29.78
N TRP A 2 -14.08 -12.87 -30.44
CA TRP A 2 -14.67 -11.68 -29.81
C TRP A 2 -15.98 -12.10 -29.15
N MET A 3 -16.12 -11.78 -27.87
CA MET A 3 -17.23 -12.20 -27.02
C MET A 3 -17.74 -11.01 -26.22
N THR A 4 -19.01 -11.03 -25.87
CA THR A 4 -19.57 -10.09 -24.90
C THR A 4 -18.97 -10.33 -23.51
N ARG A 5 -19.11 -9.34 -22.65
CA ARG A 5 -18.65 -9.41 -21.26
C ARG A 5 -19.23 -10.63 -20.51
N GLU A 6 -20.49 -10.92 -20.76
CA GLU A 6 -21.24 -12.03 -20.15
C GLU A 6 -20.72 -13.39 -20.65
N GLU A 7 -20.46 -13.52 -21.95
CA GLU A 7 -19.91 -14.75 -22.54
C GLU A 7 -18.49 -15.05 -22.05
N ILE A 8 -17.62 -14.03 -21.92
CA ILE A 8 -16.28 -14.22 -21.32
C ILE A 8 -16.38 -14.62 -19.85
N SER A 9 -17.30 -13.99 -19.12
CA SER A 9 -17.53 -14.29 -17.70
C SER A 9 -17.94 -15.75 -17.51
N ALA A 10 -18.84 -16.25 -18.36
CA ALA A 10 -19.30 -17.64 -18.37
C ALA A 10 -18.19 -18.61 -18.78
N THR A 11 -17.39 -18.27 -19.80
CA THR A 11 -16.31 -19.12 -20.32
C THR A 11 -15.16 -19.27 -19.32
N LEU A 12 -14.80 -18.20 -18.61
CA LEU A 12 -13.69 -18.20 -17.66
C LEU A 12 -14.12 -18.47 -16.21
N GLY A 13 -15.41 -18.62 -15.95
CA GLY A 13 -15.99 -18.70 -14.60
C GLY A 13 -15.60 -17.50 -13.73
N ILE A 14 -15.50 -16.30 -14.32
CA ILE A 14 -15.12 -15.04 -13.66
C ILE A 14 -16.36 -14.15 -13.57
N VAL A 15 -16.51 -13.35 -12.51
CA VAL A 15 -17.59 -12.36 -12.40
C VAL A 15 -17.45 -11.30 -13.51
N PRO A 16 -18.54 -10.86 -14.19
CA PRO A 16 -18.47 -9.95 -15.32
C PRO A 16 -17.60 -8.69 -15.07
N ASN A 17 -17.60 -8.10 -13.87
CA ASN A 17 -16.82 -6.88 -13.54
C ASN A 17 -15.29 -7.11 -13.63
N SER A 18 -14.82 -8.32 -13.33
CA SER A 18 -13.39 -8.68 -13.36
C SER A 18 -12.82 -8.78 -14.78
N VAL A 19 -13.68 -8.86 -15.81
CA VAL A 19 -13.27 -8.71 -17.23
C VAL A 19 -12.62 -7.34 -17.46
N ARG A 20 -13.14 -6.27 -16.83
CA ARG A 20 -12.61 -4.90 -16.98
C ARG A 20 -11.24 -4.73 -16.34
N GLY A 21 -11.04 -5.29 -15.15
CA GLY A 21 -9.73 -5.29 -14.48
C GLY A 21 -8.66 -6.06 -15.30
N LYS A 22 -9.05 -7.16 -15.96
CA LYS A 22 -8.17 -7.90 -16.87
C LYS A 22 -7.85 -7.15 -18.16
N VAL A 23 -8.75 -6.27 -18.64
CA VAL A 23 -8.45 -5.36 -19.75
C VAL A 23 -7.35 -4.37 -19.37
N GLN A 24 -7.42 -3.77 -18.18
CA GLN A 24 -6.38 -2.85 -17.69
C GLN A 24 -5.03 -3.55 -17.50
N LYS A 25 -5.04 -4.83 -17.13
CA LYS A 25 -3.84 -5.68 -16.98
C LYS A 25 -3.32 -6.26 -18.30
N GLY A 26 -3.86 -5.83 -19.45
CA GLY A 26 -3.42 -6.28 -20.78
C GLY A 26 -3.74 -7.74 -21.12
N GLN A 27 -4.52 -8.43 -20.29
CA GLN A 27 -4.88 -9.84 -20.50
C GLN A 27 -6.06 -10.02 -21.47
N ILE A 28 -6.84 -8.95 -21.68
CA ILE A 28 -8.04 -8.94 -22.53
C ILE A 28 -8.05 -7.65 -23.37
N GLU A 29 -8.27 -7.78 -24.67
CA GLU A 29 -8.51 -6.68 -25.60
C GLU A 29 -10.00 -6.29 -25.61
N ARG A 30 -10.30 -5.00 -25.78
CA ARG A 30 -11.65 -4.48 -25.95
C ARG A 30 -11.81 -3.79 -27.30
N LYS A 31 -12.92 -4.06 -27.99
CA LYS A 31 -13.37 -3.36 -29.19
C LYS A 31 -14.84 -2.98 -29.04
N VAL A 32 -15.26 -1.89 -29.68
CA VAL A 32 -16.67 -1.48 -29.74
C VAL A 32 -17.18 -1.74 -31.15
N GLU A 33 -18.30 -2.46 -31.26
CA GLU A 33 -18.93 -2.80 -32.53
C GLU A 33 -20.45 -2.73 -32.31
N ASP A 34 -21.17 -1.99 -33.17
CA ASP A 34 -22.62 -1.74 -33.07
C ASP A 34 -23.09 -1.26 -31.68
N GLY A 35 -22.30 -0.41 -31.03
CA GLY A 35 -22.59 0.14 -29.70
C GLY A 35 -22.40 -0.87 -28.55
N LYS A 36 -21.95 -2.10 -28.83
CA LYS A 36 -21.68 -3.14 -27.84
C LYS A 36 -20.17 -3.28 -27.60
N ASN A 37 -19.80 -3.48 -26.33
CA ASN A 37 -18.42 -3.77 -25.95
C ASN A 37 -18.14 -5.26 -26.15
N LEU A 38 -17.25 -5.56 -27.09
CA LEU A 38 -16.73 -6.90 -27.35
C LEU A 38 -15.32 -7.01 -26.78
N TYR A 39 -14.99 -8.21 -26.32
CA TYR A 39 -13.75 -8.50 -25.63
C TYR A 39 -13.08 -9.74 -26.25
N ARG A 40 -11.76 -9.77 -26.29
CA ARG A 40 -10.96 -10.90 -26.77
C ARG A 40 -9.87 -11.24 -25.76
N ILE A 41 -9.78 -12.49 -25.34
CA ILE A 41 -8.72 -12.95 -24.45
C ILE A 41 -7.40 -13.00 -25.23
N VAL A 42 -6.38 -12.29 -24.74
CA VAL A 42 -5.04 -12.22 -25.36
C VAL A 42 -4.08 -13.17 -24.65
N SER A 43 -4.22 -13.32 -23.33
CA SER A 43 -3.47 -14.30 -22.53
C SER A 43 -4.41 -15.12 -21.65
N ALA A 44 -4.42 -16.43 -21.89
CA ALA A 44 -5.19 -17.38 -21.08
C ALA A 44 -4.40 -17.69 -19.80
N VAL A 45 -4.72 -17.01 -18.69
CA VAL A 45 -4.24 -17.45 -17.37
C VAL A 45 -5.26 -18.43 -16.81
N PRO A 46 -4.96 -19.73 -16.70
CA PRO A 46 -5.83 -20.65 -15.98
C PRO A 46 -5.89 -20.24 -14.52
N LYS A 47 -7.10 -20.17 -13.98
CA LYS A 47 -7.32 -20.05 -12.53
C LYS A 47 -6.80 -21.32 -11.88
N ARG A 48 -5.72 -21.22 -11.09
CA ARG A 48 -5.44 -22.21 -10.05
C ARG A 48 -6.47 -22.00 -8.94
N GLY A 49 -7.58 -22.74 -9.04
CA GLY A 49 -8.44 -23.09 -7.92
C GLY A 49 -7.91 -24.35 -7.24
N ILE A 50 -8.07 -24.39 -5.92
CA ILE A 50 -7.50 -25.35 -4.97
C ILE A 50 -8.09 -26.76 -5.13
N SER A 51 -7.21 -27.78 -5.17
CA SER A 51 -7.44 -29.13 -4.62
C SER A 51 -6.17 -29.59 -3.90
N PRO A 52 -6.25 -30.30 -2.76
CA PRO A 52 -5.11 -30.65 -1.94
C PRO A 52 -4.59 -32.04 -2.32
N GLU A 53 -3.49 -32.14 -3.05
CA GLU A 53 -2.72 -33.38 -3.14
C GLU A 53 -1.27 -33.06 -3.55
N GLU A 54 -0.38 -33.37 -2.61
CA GLU A 54 1.04 -33.73 -2.74
C GLU A 54 1.91 -32.93 -3.72
N HIS A 55 2.71 -32.02 -3.17
CA HIS A 55 3.96 -31.60 -3.81
C HIS A 55 5.13 -31.95 -2.88
N GLU A 56 5.74 -33.10 -3.13
CA GLU A 56 7.09 -33.38 -2.69
C GLU A 56 8.03 -32.30 -3.23
N PRO A 57 8.92 -31.71 -2.41
CA PRO A 57 9.90 -30.75 -2.89
C PRO A 57 10.94 -31.46 -3.78
N ALA A 58 11.18 -30.88 -4.95
CA ALA A 58 12.17 -31.33 -5.93
C ALA A 58 13.59 -31.45 -5.35
N PRO A 59 14.42 -32.39 -5.86
CA PRO A 59 15.73 -32.70 -5.28
C PRO A 59 16.73 -31.57 -5.52
N VAL A 60 17.42 -31.18 -4.45
CA VAL A 60 18.58 -30.29 -4.51
C VAL A 60 19.76 -31.09 -5.05
N GLU A 61 20.21 -30.78 -6.26
CA GLU A 61 21.44 -31.36 -6.80
C GLU A 61 22.65 -30.84 -6.00
N THR A 62 23.32 -31.76 -5.30
CA THR A 62 24.61 -31.54 -4.65
C THR A 62 25.71 -31.46 -5.72
N GLY A 63 26.26 -30.27 -5.93
CA GLY A 63 27.50 -30.09 -6.71
C GLY A 63 28.73 -30.66 -5.98
N PRO A 64 29.77 -31.09 -6.71
CA PRO A 64 30.92 -31.78 -6.13
C PRO A 64 31.82 -30.86 -5.29
N ALA A 65 32.44 -31.45 -4.25
CA ALA A 65 33.33 -30.79 -3.30
C ALA A 65 34.56 -30.14 -3.98
N PRO A 66 34.99 -28.94 -3.56
CA PRO A 66 36.24 -28.34 -4.03
C PRO A 66 37.45 -29.00 -3.35
N GLN A 67 38.49 -29.25 -4.15
CA GLN A 67 39.74 -29.88 -3.73
C GLN A 67 40.62 -28.91 -2.91
N GLU A 68 41.34 -29.48 -1.92
CA GLU A 68 42.37 -28.83 -1.11
C GLU A 68 43.55 -28.38 -1.98
N GLU A 69 43.71 -27.07 -2.17
CA GLU A 69 44.99 -26.47 -2.57
C GLU A 69 45.67 -25.82 -1.37
N SER A 70 46.97 -26.10 -1.25
CA SER A 70 47.84 -25.81 -0.13
C SER A 70 48.08 -24.31 0.08
N ARG A 71 47.92 -23.86 1.33
CA ARG A 71 48.25 -22.49 1.78
C ARG A 71 49.78 -22.28 1.83
N PRO A 72 50.32 -21.14 1.35
CA PRO A 72 51.69 -20.75 1.63
C PRO A 72 51.85 -20.22 3.07
N THR A 73 52.95 -20.59 3.71
CA THR A 73 53.32 -20.24 5.09
C THR A 73 53.69 -18.76 5.20
N SER A 74 53.02 -18.02 6.08
CA SER A 74 53.34 -16.64 6.41
C SER A 74 54.41 -16.58 7.53
N PRO A 75 55.37 -15.62 7.51
CA PRO A 75 56.52 -15.60 8.41
C PRO A 75 56.18 -15.15 9.85
N GLU A 76 57.07 -15.53 10.78
CA GLU A 76 56.90 -15.41 12.24
C GLU A 76 56.73 -13.96 12.75
N PRO A 77 55.90 -13.72 13.78
CA PRO A 77 55.68 -12.38 14.34
C PRO A 77 56.76 -11.97 15.36
N THR A 78 57.19 -10.72 15.29
CA THR A 78 58.08 -10.04 16.26
C THR A 78 57.42 -9.84 17.64
N PRO A 79 58.20 -9.80 18.74
CA PRO A 79 57.64 -9.72 20.09
C PRO A 79 57.11 -8.32 20.40
N VAL A 80 55.82 -8.25 20.77
CA VAL A 80 55.17 -7.04 21.26
C VAL A 80 55.23 -7.04 22.79
N LEU A 81 55.68 -5.92 23.38
CA LEU A 81 55.81 -5.72 24.83
C LEU A 81 54.44 -5.89 25.52
N THR A 82 54.39 -6.77 26.53
CA THR A 82 53.18 -7.16 27.25
C THR A 82 52.63 -6.02 28.11
N ALA A 83 51.42 -5.54 27.79
CA ALA A 83 50.66 -4.65 28.66
C ALA A 83 50.16 -5.40 29.93
N PRO A 84 50.06 -4.73 31.09
CA PRO A 84 49.64 -5.40 32.32
C PRO A 84 48.19 -5.89 32.25
N ARG A 85 47.98 -7.11 32.75
CA ARG A 85 46.69 -7.81 32.78
C ARG A 85 45.73 -7.12 33.75
N ILE A 86 44.72 -6.42 33.23
CA ILE A 86 43.59 -5.94 34.02
C ILE A 86 42.74 -7.17 34.40
N GLU A 87 42.62 -7.45 35.71
CA GLU A 87 41.71 -8.49 36.19
C GLU A 87 40.26 -8.05 35.95
N ARG A 88 39.50 -8.87 35.22
CA ARG A 88 38.07 -8.61 34.97
C ARG A 88 37.30 -8.79 36.27
N ALA A 89 36.58 -7.74 36.70
CA ALA A 89 35.59 -7.85 37.75
C ALA A 89 34.51 -8.89 37.38
N PRO A 90 33.95 -9.65 38.34
CA PRO A 90 32.96 -10.68 38.04
C PRO A 90 31.70 -10.05 37.45
N GLU A 91 31.24 -10.59 36.32
CA GLU A 91 29.99 -10.19 35.68
C GLU A 91 28.81 -10.53 36.59
N VAL A 92 28.23 -9.51 37.22
CA VAL A 92 26.94 -9.65 37.90
C VAL A 92 25.87 -9.69 36.82
N VAL A 93 25.47 -10.88 36.40
CA VAL A 93 24.27 -11.07 35.59
C VAL A 93 23.05 -10.71 36.44
N PRO A 94 22.27 -9.68 36.09
CA PRO A 94 21.07 -9.36 36.84
C PRO A 94 20.08 -10.51 36.68
N ALA A 95 19.53 -10.99 37.81
CA ALA A 95 18.48 -12.00 37.81
C ALA A 95 17.24 -11.41 37.11
N PHE A 96 17.01 -11.81 35.86
CA PHE A 96 15.76 -11.51 35.16
C PHE A 96 14.60 -12.14 35.93
N ARG A 97 13.71 -11.32 36.49
CA ARG A 97 12.43 -11.81 37.00
C ARG A 97 11.60 -12.32 35.80
N PRO A 98 10.97 -13.50 35.89
CA PRO A 98 10.07 -13.96 34.84
C PRO A 98 8.95 -12.94 34.66
N VAL A 99 8.80 -12.38 33.46
CA VAL A 99 7.63 -11.58 33.12
C VAL A 99 6.46 -12.55 33.04
N GLU A 100 5.48 -12.39 33.93
CA GLU A 100 4.23 -13.15 33.85
C GLU A 100 3.65 -13.00 32.44
N ARG A 101 3.34 -14.12 31.78
CA ARG A 101 2.76 -14.09 30.44
C ARG A 101 1.45 -13.33 30.53
N ARG A 102 1.35 -12.24 29.75
CA ARG A 102 0.10 -11.52 29.59
C ARG A 102 -0.98 -12.54 29.20
N PRO A 103 -2.14 -12.61 29.89
CA PRO A 103 -3.21 -13.51 29.51
C PRO A 103 -3.57 -13.25 28.05
N GLU A 104 -3.79 -14.34 27.28
CA GLU A 104 -4.20 -14.25 25.89
C GLU A 104 -5.41 -13.30 25.78
N PRO A 105 -5.42 -12.38 24.80
CA PRO A 105 -6.53 -11.46 24.65
C PRO A 105 -7.81 -12.27 24.43
N GLU A 106 -8.83 -12.04 25.26
CA GLU A 106 -10.13 -12.70 25.13
C GLU A 106 -10.63 -12.63 23.68
N PRO A 107 -11.28 -13.68 23.14
CA PRO A 107 -11.86 -13.64 21.82
C PRO A 107 -12.85 -12.47 21.75
N LYS A 108 -12.57 -11.51 20.86
CA LYS A 108 -13.35 -10.28 20.69
C LYS A 108 -14.84 -10.63 20.61
N ARG A 109 -15.59 -10.20 21.63
CA ARG A 109 -17.05 -10.38 21.71
C ARG A 109 -17.65 -9.91 20.39
N GLN A 110 -18.27 -10.82 19.64
CA GLN A 110 -19.04 -10.44 18.46
C GLN A 110 -20.19 -9.57 18.97
N PRO A 111 -20.31 -8.29 18.56
CA PRO A 111 -21.46 -7.49 18.94
C PRO A 111 -22.69 -8.14 18.32
N THR A 112 -23.53 -8.70 19.18
CA THR A 112 -24.89 -9.10 18.89
C THR A 112 -25.66 -7.87 18.37
N GLU A 113 -26.70 -8.13 17.57
CA GLU A 113 -27.68 -7.14 17.07
C GLU A 113 -27.15 -6.21 15.95
N LYS A 114 -27.06 -6.76 14.74
CA LYS A 114 -26.82 -6.00 13.51
C LYS A 114 -28.02 -5.09 13.22
N GLY A 115 -27.98 -3.85 13.68
CA GLY A 115 -28.71 -2.78 13.01
C GLY A 115 -28.38 -2.79 11.52
N ALA A 116 -29.39 -2.64 10.66
CA ALA A 116 -29.19 -2.58 9.21
C ALA A 116 -28.27 -1.40 8.88
N PHE A 117 -27.08 -1.70 8.36
CA PHE A 117 -26.10 -0.68 7.99
C PHE A 117 -26.60 0.08 6.77
N ASN A 118 -26.90 1.37 6.93
CA ASN A 118 -27.30 2.26 5.85
C ASN A 118 -26.10 3.11 5.41
N PRO A 119 -25.30 2.67 4.42
CA PRO A 119 -24.05 3.36 4.04
C PRO A 119 -24.29 4.80 3.57
N LYS A 120 -25.41 5.04 2.88
CA LYS A 120 -25.79 6.37 2.38
C LYS A 120 -25.98 7.39 3.50
N GLN A 121 -26.64 7.01 4.60
CA GLN A 121 -26.90 7.94 5.70
C GLN A 121 -25.59 8.29 6.43
N VAL A 122 -24.74 7.28 6.67
CA VAL A 122 -23.43 7.48 7.32
C VAL A 122 -22.54 8.41 6.50
N LEU A 123 -22.49 8.23 5.17
CA LEU A 123 -21.71 9.10 4.28
C LEU A 123 -22.26 10.53 4.22
N LEU A 124 -23.59 10.70 4.24
CA LEU A 124 -24.20 12.04 4.27
C LEU A 124 -23.91 12.77 5.58
N ASP A 125 -23.95 12.08 6.71
CA ASP A 125 -23.61 12.64 8.02
C ASP A 125 -22.12 13.02 8.09
N LEU A 126 -21.25 12.17 7.54
CA LEU A 126 -19.81 12.47 7.43
C LEU A 126 -19.56 13.72 6.57
N LEU A 127 -20.25 13.85 5.43
CA LEU A 127 -20.16 15.03 4.57
C LEU A 127 -20.67 16.31 5.28
N ALA A 128 -21.73 16.20 6.06
CA ALA A 128 -22.27 17.31 6.84
C ALA A 128 -21.28 17.80 7.91
N SER A 129 -20.67 16.87 8.66
CA SER A 129 -19.70 17.22 9.71
C SER A 129 -18.43 17.90 9.18
N MET A 130 -18.02 17.60 7.94
CA MET A 130 -16.81 18.14 7.32
C MET A 130 -16.97 19.51 6.67
N LYS A 131 -18.19 19.93 6.29
CA LYS A 131 -18.45 21.20 5.59
C LYS A 131 -18.43 22.45 6.49
N VAL A 132 -18.18 22.31 7.79
CA VAL A 132 -18.02 23.45 8.71
C VAL A 132 -16.65 24.11 8.45
N GLY A 133 -16.65 25.14 7.61
CA GLY A 133 -15.45 25.87 7.19
C GLY A 133 -14.81 26.68 8.31
N ARG A 134 -13.48 26.65 8.38
CA ARG A 134 -12.70 27.61 9.17
C ARG A 134 -12.60 28.92 8.38
N SER A 135 -12.91 30.03 9.05
CA SER A 135 -12.53 31.37 8.62
C SER A 135 -11.01 31.44 8.55
N ILE A 136 -10.48 31.99 7.45
CA ILE A 136 -9.08 32.39 7.39
C ILE A 136 -8.98 33.60 8.33
N ASP A 137 -8.36 33.40 9.49
CA ASP A 137 -8.21 34.46 10.48
C ASP A 137 -7.28 35.56 9.95
N ALA A 138 -7.60 36.78 10.36
CA ALA A 138 -7.07 38.02 9.85
C ALA A 138 -5.54 38.12 9.94
N ILE A 139 -4.98 38.89 8.99
CA ILE A 139 -3.56 39.24 8.83
C ILE A 139 -2.88 39.47 10.19
N GLU A 140 -2.02 38.52 10.59
CA GLU A 140 -1.12 38.64 11.75
C GLU A 140 -0.16 39.81 11.54
N LYS A 141 -0.43 40.92 12.22
CA LYS A 141 0.61 41.90 12.57
C LYS A 141 1.20 41.44 13.89
N GLY A 142 2.32 40.74 13.83
CA GLY A 142 3.09 40.30 14.99
C GLY A 142 4.55 40.68 14.86
N ASP A 143 5.34 40.35 15.88
CA ASP A 143 6.80 40.49 15.82
C ASP A 143 7.45 39.42 14.91
N GLU A 144 8.77 39.43 14.76
CA GLU A 144 9.46 38.47 13.88
C GLU A 144 9.21 37.00 14.28
N ILE A 145 8.96 36.73 15.57
CA ILE A 145 8.69 35.39 16.09
C ILE A 145 7.25 34.97 15.76
N ASP A 146 6.31 35.89 15.91
CA ASP A 146 4.91 35.68 15.53
C ASP A 146 4.78 35.42 14.03
N LEU A 147 5.50 36.17 13.19
CA LEU A 147 5.50 35.96 11.73
C LEU A 147 6.00 34.57 11.36
N ALA A 148 7.12 34.12 11.95
CA ALA A 148 7.66 32.78 11.72
C ALA A 148 6.67 31.68 12.17
N THR A 149 6.00 31.88 13.31
CA THR A 149 5.01 30.92 13.84
C THR A 149 3.72 30.91 13.00
N GLY A 150 3.31 32.08 12.50
CA GLY A 150 2.17 32.26 11.61
C GLY A 150 2.36 31.55 10.27
N GLU A 151 3.57 31.60 9.70
CA GLU A 151 3.90 30.86 8.47
C GLU A 151 3.76 29.34 8.66
N ILE A 152 4.31 28.79 9.75
CA ILE A 152 4.18 27.35 10.06
C ILE A 152 2.70 26.97 10.24
N SER A 153 1.93 27.80 10.94
CA SER A 153 0.49 27.58 11.17
C SER A 153 -0.28 27.54 9.86
N ARG A 154 -0.01 28.48 8.94
CA ARG A 154 -0.63 28.53 7.60
C ARG A 154 -0.27 27.30 6.76
N ASP A 155 0.97 26.86 6.79
CA ASP A 155 1.42 25.65 6.09
C ASP A 155 0.73 24.38 6.59
N LEU A 156 0.58 24.26 7.91
CA LEU A 156 -0.15 23.16 8.53
C LEU A 156 -1.63 23.21 8.16
N ASP A 157 -2.24 24.38 8.19
CA ASP A 157 -3.63 24.58 7.80
C ASP A 157 -3.89 24.25 6.33
N ALA A 158 -2.99 24.65 5.44
CA ALA A 158 -3.05 24.29 4.03
C ALA A 158 -3.00 22.76 3.84
N LYS A 159 -2.10 22.06 4.54
CA LYS A 159 -2.00 20.59 4.50
C LYS A 159 -3.26 19.91 5.06
N ILE A 160 -3.81 20.41 6.16
CA ILE A 160 -5.06 19.90 6.75
C ILE A 160 -6.22 20.13 5.78
N SER A 161 -6.32 21.33 5.20
CA SER A 161 -7.36 21.68 4.22
C SER A 161 -7.30 20.76 3.00
N MET A 162 -6.10 20.52 2.44
CA MET A 162 -5.92 19.62 1.30
C MET A 162 -6.34 18.18 1.62
N ARG A 163 -5.99 17.66 2.81
CA ARG A 163 -6.43 16.33 3.25
C ARG A 163 -7.95 16.24 3.40
N LYS A 164 -8.59 17.27 3.97
CA LYS A 164 -10.06 17.36 4.09
C LYS A 164 -10.74 17.38 2.73
N HIS A 165 -10.23 18.15 1.77
CA HIS A 165 -10.77 18.17 0.40
C HIS A 165 -10.67 16.80 -0.27
N ARG A 166 -9.55 16.09 -0.10
CA ARG A 166 -9.41 14.72 -0.62
C ARG A 166 -10.44 13.77 0.00
N GLN A 167 -10.61 13.82 1.31
CA GLN A 167 -11.60 13.00 2.02
C GLN A 167 -13.05 13.33 1.59
N LEU A 168 -13.39 14.61 1.40
CA LEU A 168 -14.70 15.01 0.89
C LEU A 168 -14.96 14.40 -0.48
N LYS A 169 -13.97 14.43 -1.38
CA LYS A 169 -14.06 13.82 -2.70
C LYS A 169 -14.29 12.30 -2.59
N GLU A 170 -13.54 11.61 -1.73
CA GLU A 170 -13.71 10.16 -1.51
C GLU A 170 -15.14 9.81 -1.03
N ILE A 171 -15.75 10.67 -0.21
CA ILE A 171 -17.14 10.50 0.26
C ILE A 171 -18.14 10.74 -0.88
N GLU A 172 -17.94 11.78 -1.69
CA GLU A 172 -18.77 12.07 -2.86
C GLU A 172 -18.72 10.92 -3.87
N ASP A 173 -17.53 10.40 -4.16
CA ASP A 173 -17.31 9.24 -5.03
C ASP A 173 -18.00 7.98 -4.45
N ALA A 174 -17.95 7.77 -3.13
CA ALA A 174 -18.66 6.66 -2.48
C ALA A 174 -20.19 6.80 -2.61
N LEU A 175 -20.73 8.01 -2.47
CA LEU A 175 -22.16 8.28 -2.67
C LEU A 175 -22.58 8.03 -4.12
N GLU A 176 -21.72 8.33 -5.10
CA GLU A 176 -21.97 8.02 -6.50
C GLU A 176 -21.99 6.51 -6.76
N ARG A 177 -21.03 5.76 -6.21
CA ARG A 177 -21.01 4.28 -6.29
C ARG A 177 -22.26 3.65 -5.69
N ILE A 178 -22.83 4.21 -4.63
CA ILE A 178 -24.12 3.75 -4.07
C ILE A 178 -25.26 3.97 -5.07
N LYS A 179 -25.28 5.10 -5.79
CA LYS A 179 -26.31 5.36 -6.81
C LYS A 179 -26.21 4.39 -7.99
N LEU A 180 -24.99 4.01 -8.36
CA LEU A 180 -24.72 3.05 -9.44
C LEU A 180 -24.90 1.59 -9.03
N GLY A 181 -25.02 1.32 -7.72
CA GLY A 181 -25.13 -0.05 -7.19
C GLY A 181 -23.79 -0.80 -7.10
N GLU A 182 -22.66 -0.11 -7.26
CA GLU A 182 -21.31 -0.67 -7.23
C GLU A 182 -20.66 -0.57 -5.83
N TYR A 183 -21.40 -0.08 -4.84
CA TYR A 183 -20.89 0.08 -3.49
C TYR A 183 -20.60 -1.26 -2.81
N GLY A 184 -19.39 -1.37 -2.26
CA GLY A 184 -18.94 -2.58 -1.58
C GLY A 184 -18.16 -3.55 -2.46
N GLU A 185 -17.84 -3.20 -3.70
CA GLU A 185 -16.87 -3.92 -4.55
C GLU A 185 -15.53 -3.17 -4.61
N CYS A 186 -14.42 -3.91 -4.62
CA CYS A 186 -13.08 -3.35 -4.76
C CYS A 186 -12.83 -2.90 -6.21
N GLU A 187 -12.34 -1.67 -6.41
CA GLU A 187 -12.08 -1.11 -7.75
C GLU A 187 -10.94 -1.80 -8.53
N ASP A 188 -9.98 -2.43 -7.85
CA ASP A 188 -8.83 -3.09 -8.48
C ASP A 188 -9.06 -4.58 -8.74
N CYS A 189 -9.39 -5.35 -7.69
CA CYS A 189 -9.58 -6.79 -7.83
C CYS A 189 -11.02 -7.22 -8.15
N GLY A 190 -12.02 -6.36 -7.93
CA GLY A 190 -13.44 -6.70 -8.08
C GLY A 190 -13.99 -7.63 -6.99
N GLU A 191 -13.24 -7.89 -5.92
CA GLU A 191 -13.71 -8.69 -4.78
C GLU A 191 -14.63 -7.86 -3.87
N PRO A 192 -15.61 -8.49 -3.20
CA PRO A 192 -16.46 -7.81 -2.24
C PRO A 192 -15.66 -7.33 -1.03
N ILE A 193 -15.87 -6.07 -0.63
CA ILE A 193 -15.28 -5.46 0.54
C ILE A 193 -16.06 -5.93 1.78
N PRO A 194 -15.39 -6.45 2.82
CA PRO A 194 -16.08 -6.95 4.00
C PRO A 194 -16.90 -5.85 4.68
N GLU A 195 -18.15 -6.16 5.04
CA GLU A 195 -19.08 -5.20 5.67
C GLU A 195 -18.50 -4.56 6.94
N GLN A 196 -17.74 -5.31 7.72
CA GLN A 196 -17.04 -4.81 8.91
C GLN A 196 -16.11 -3.64 8.58
N ARG A 197 -15.43 -3.69 7.42
CA ARG A 197 -14.59 -2.59 6.95
C ARG A 197 -15.43 -1.41 6.52
N LEU A 198 -16.52 -1.62 5.78
CA LEU A 198 -17.41 -0.54 5.33
C LEU A 198 -18.11 0.17 6.49
N ARG A 199 -18.38 -0.53 7.59
CA ARG A 199 -18.92 0.06 8.83
C ARG A 199 -17.92 1.00 9.51
N LEU A 200 -16.63 0.67 9.46
CA LEU A 200 -15.56 1.49 10.04
C LEU A 200 -15.09 2.60 9.09
N PHE A 201 -15.01 2.29 7.80
CA PHE A 201 -14.50 3.12 6.72
C PHE A 201 -15.50 3.10 5.54
N PRO A 202 -16.57 3.89 5.60
CA PRO A 202 -17.64 3.85 4.61
C PRO A 202 -17.22 4.40 3.23
N ALA A 203 -16.19 5.25 3.17
CA ALA A 203 -15.67 5.76 1.89
C ALA A 203 -14.66 4.80 1.21
N ALA A 204 -14.41 3.61 1.76
CA ALA A 204 -13.40 2.69 1.22
C ALA A 204 -13.69 2.28 -0.24
N ARG A 205 -12.65 2.33 -1.08
CA ARG A 205 -12.68 1.93 -2.50
C ARG A 205 -12.01 0.60 -2.82
N LEU A 206 -11.14 0.13 -1.92
CA LEU A 206 -10.30 -1.05 -2.14
C LEU A 206 -10.46 -2.07 -1.02
N CYS A 207 -10.21 -3.34 -1.33
CA CYS A 207 -10.09 -4.41 -0.33
C CYS A 207 -8.79 -4.26 0.46
N VAL A 208 -8.61 -5.07 1.52
CA VAL A 208 -7.46 -4.89 2.45
C VAL A 208 -6.16 -5.16 1.73
N ARG A 209 -6.12 -6.23 0.94
CA ARG A 209 -4.97 -6.63 0.14
C ARG A 209 -4.56 -5.55 -0.88
N CYS A 210 -5.51 -5.07 -1.69
CA CYS A 210 -5.21 -4.01 -2.66
C CYS A 210 -4.78 -2.70 -1.99
N GLN A 211 -5.32 -2.37 -0.81
CA GLN A 211 -4.87 -1.20 -0.06
C GLN A 211 -3.42 -1.38 0.43
N GLU A 212 -3.09 -2.55 0.99
CA GLU A 212 -1.74 -2.86 1.46
C GLU A 212 -0.71 -2.83 0.31
N GLU A 213 -1.07 -3.36 -0.86
CA GLU A 213 -0.23 -3.31 -2.06
C GLU A 213 0.03 -1.88 -2.53
N LEU A 214 -0.99 -1.01 -2.53
CA LEU A 214 -0.81 0.41 -2.85
C LEU A 214 0.06 1.13 -1.82
N ASP A 215 -0.17 0.89 -0.52
CA ASP A 215 0.61 1.52 0.55
C ASP A 215 2.08 1.07 0.48
N GLN A 216 2.35 -0.19 0.14
CA GLN A 216 3.70 -0.70 -0.10
C GLN A 216 4.33 -0.05 -1.33
N TYR A 217 3.57 0.10 -2.42
CA TYR A 217 4.04 0.76 -3.63
C TYR A 217 4.39 2.24 -3.36
N GLU A 218 3.57 2.97 -2.61
CA GLU A 218 3.85 4.35 -2.20
C GLU A 218 5.13 4.43 -1.33
N LYS A 219 5.28 3.55 -0.34
CA LYS A 219 6.50 3.49 0.49
C LYS A 219 7.74 3.17 -0.31
N LEU A 220 7.65 2.22 -1.24
CA LEU A 220 8.75 1.88 -2.14
C LEU A 220 9.11 3.10 -3.00
N ARG A 221 8.11 3.77 -3.58
CA ARG A 221 8.31 4.98 -4.37
C ARG A 221 8.94 6.13 -3.58
N GLU A 222 8.55 6.30 -2.32
CA GLU A 222 9.19 7.27 -1.40
C GLU A 222 10.64 6.88 -1.08
N SER A 223 10.90 5.61 -0.81
CA SER A 223 12.23 5.07 -0.48
C SER A 223 13.20 5.09 -1.65
N GLN A 224 12.70 4.87 -2.87
CA GLN A 224 13.47 4.94 -4.12
C GLN A 224 13.78 6.39 -4.53
N GLY A 225 13.38 7.38 -3.74
CA GLY A 225 13.82 8.76 -3.93
C GLY A 225 13.36 9.37 -5.25
N VAL A 226 12.30 8.84 -5.88
CA VAL A 226 11.70 9.42 -7.09
C VAL A 226 10.88 10.67 -6.71
N ARG A 227 11.51 11.61 -6.00
CA ARG A 227 11.04 12.96 -5.76
C ARG A 227 11.50 13.86 -6.90
N GLY A 228 10.95 13.61 -8.09
CA GLY A 228 11.06 14.51 -9.24
C GLY A 228 12.46 14.56 -9.87
N GLY A 229 12.49 14.51 -11.20
CA GLY A 229 13.74 14.63 -11.95
C GLY A 229 14.60 15.81 -11.48
N THR A 230 15.91 15.57 -11.41
CA THR A 230 16.91 16.60 -11.12
C THR A 230 16.95 17.58 -12.28
N TRP A 231 16.92 18.88 -11.97
CA TRP A 231 17.16 19.91 -12.97
C TRP A 231 18.65 19.96 -13.23
N ARG A 232 19.08 19.66 -14.46
CA ARG A 232 20.46 19.85 -14.90
C ARG A 232 20.51 21.08 -15.80
N GLU A 233 21.43 22.00 -15.52
CA GLU A 233 21.77 23.09 -16.44
C GLU A 233 22.55 22.50 -17.62
N GLU A 234 22.06 22.71 -18.84
CA GLU A 234 22.87 22.40 -20.02
C GLU A 234 23.95 23.49 -20.18
N PRO A 235 25.23 23.13 -20.40
CA PRO A 235 26.34 24.09 -20.40
C PRO A 235 26.30 25.20 -21.44
N SER A 236 25.33 25.24 -22.37
CA SER A 236 25.37 26.16 -23.52
C SER A 236 24.17 27.09 -23.72
N GLU A 237 23.01 26.94 -23.05
CA GLU A 237 21.83 27.74 -23.45
C GLU A 237 20.93 28.27 -22.31
N GLY A 238 21.30 28.09 -21.04
CA GLY A 238 20.48 28.62 -19.92
C GLY A 238 19.07 27.99 -19.82
N THR A 239 18.84 26.90 -20.55
CA THR A 239 17.61 26.11 -20.51
C THR A 239 17.77 24.96 -19.51
N TYR A 240 16.86 24.91 -18.54
CA TYR A 240 16.78 23.79 -17.59
C TYR A 240 15.99 22.64 -18.21
N VAL A 241 16.63 21.48 -18.35
CA VAL A 241 15.98 20.26 -18.83
C VAL A 241 15.75 19.33 -17.65
N ARG A 242 14.52 18.82 -17.51
CA ARG A 242 14.16 17.85 -16.47
C ARG A 242 14.45 16.45 -17.00
N THR A 243 15.55 15.85 -16.57
CA THR A 243 15.90 14.47 -16.92
C THR A 243 15.37 13.52 -15.84
N PHE A 244 14.73 12.43 -16.26
CA PHE A 244 14.46 11.28 -15.41
C PHE A 244 15.54 10.24 -15.70
N GLU A 245 16.33 9.86 -14.70
CA GLU A 245 17.24 8.70 -14.80
C GLU A 245 16.41 7.45 -14.43
N ASP A 246 16.40 6.46 -15.33
CA ASP A 246 15.66 5.19 -15.23
C ASP A 246 16.24 4.21 -14.20
#